data_AF-A0A1G2EMN1-F1
#
_entry.id   AF-A0A1G2EMN1-F1
#
_cell.length_a   1.000
_cell.length_b   1.000
_cell.length_c   1.000
_cell.angle_alpha   90.00
_cell.angle_beta   90.00
_cell.angle_gamma   90.00
#
_symmetry.space_group_name_H-M   'P 1'
#
loop_
_entity.id
_entity.type
_entity.pdbx_description
1 polymer ?
#
loop_
_entity_poly.entity_id
_entity_poly.type
_entity_poly.pdbx_seq_one_letter_code
_entity_poly.pdbx_strand_id
1 'polypeptide(L)' 'MKITELNQKTKEELKKTASDLKEKIRQFRFDLSSGKVKNVKSIRAARKDVARILTIMNLKNSSSVKSTEGGSF' A
#
# COMPACT_ATOMS: atom_id res chain seq x y z
N MET A 1 9.24 -2.31 3.94
CA MET A 1 9.59 -2.71 2.55
C MET A 1 10.55 -1.71 1.88
N LYS A 2 11.42 -2.19 0.98
CA LYS A 2 12.22 -1.36 0.06
C LYS A 2 11.44 -1.08 -1.23
N ILE A 3 11.63 0.10 -1.82
CA ILE A 3 10.90 0.56 -3.03
C ILE A 3 11.27 -0.28 -4.26
N THR A 4 12.50 -0.78 -4.33
CA THR A 4 13.02 -1.60 -5.43
C THR A 4 12.27 -2.92 -5.60
N GLU A 5 11.98 -3.61 -4.50
CA GLU A 5 11.23 -4.87 -4.48
C GLU A 5 9.77 -4.67 -4.93
N LEU A 6 9.19 -3.50 -4.64
CA LEU A 6 7.83 -3.17 -5.04
C LEU A 6 7.73 -2.81 -6.53
N ASN A 7 8.81 -2.27 -7.12
CA ASN A 7 8.86 -2.00 -8.56
C ASN A 7 9.03 -3.28 -9.40
N GLN A 8 9.69 -4.31 -8.86
CA GLN A 8 9.84 -5.60 -9.54
C GLN A 8 8.55 -6.42 -9.55
N LYS A 9 7.66 -6.20 -8.57
CA LYS A 9 6.38 -6.91 -8.47
C LYS A 9 5.37 -6.43 -9.51
N THR A 10 4.48 -7.33 -9.92
CA THR A 10 3.41 -7.01 -10.86
C THR A 10 2.32 -6.17 -10.20
N LYS A 11 1.51 -5.45 -11.00
CA LYS A 11 0.39 -4.63 -10.47
C LYS A 11 -0.59 -5.48 -9.64
N GLU A 12 -0.77 -6.75 -10.01
CA GLU A 12 -1.65 -7.69 -9.32
C GLU A 12 -1.09 -8.16 -7.98
N GLU A 13 0.20 -8.49 -7.93
CA GLU A 13 0.89 -8.82 -6.68
C GLU A 13 0.90 -7.64 -5.71
N LEU A 14 1.08 -6.41 -6.21
CA LEU A 14 0.97 -5.20 -5.41
C LEU A 14 -0.43 -5.02 -4.83
N LYS A 15 -1.49 -5.28 -5.61
CA LYS A 15 -2.87 -5.27 -5.09
C LYS A 15 -3.09 -6.34 -4.02
N LYS A 16 -2.63 -7.57 -4.25
CA LYS A 16 -2.74 -8.68 -3.29
C LYS A 16 -2.03 -8.34 -1.97
N THR A 17 -0.76 -7.96 -2.06
CA THR A 17 0.03 -7.58 -0.87
C THR A 17 -0.56 -6.37 -0.13
N ALA A 18 -1.14 -5.39 -0.84
CA ALA A 18 -1.86 -4.29 -0.20
C ALA A 18 -3.12 -4.76 0.55
N SER A 19 -3.84 -5.75 0.01
CA SER A 19 -5.00 -6.36 0.67
C SER A 19 -4.58 -7.10 1.95
N ASP A 20 -3.56 -7.94 1.87
CA ASP A 20 -3.04 -8.71 3.00
C ASP A 20 -2.57 -7.78 4.13
N LEU A 21 -1.86 -6.69 3.77
CA LEU A 21 -1.42 -5.70 4.75
C LEU A 21 -2.59 -4.95 5.39
N LYS A 22 -3.68 -4.66 4.65
CA LYS A 22 -4.89 -4.06 5.22
C LYS A 22 -5.58 -4.99 6.21
N GLU A 23 -5.64 -6.28 5.94
CA GLU A 23 -6.17 -7.27 6.88
C GLU A 23 -5.32 -7.37 8.15
N LYS A 24 -3.99 -7.42 8.00
CA LYS A 24 -3.07 -7.37 9.15
C LYS A 24 -3.25 -6.10 9.99
N ILE A 25 -3.44 -4.94 9.35
CA ILE A 25 -3.73 -3.69 10.07
C ILE A 25 -5.06 -3.79 10.84
N ARG A 26 -6.09 -4.45 10.28
CA ARG A 26 -7.35 -4.68 10.99
C ARG A 26 -7.14 -5.57 12.21
N GLN A 27 -6.46 -6.70 12.06
CA GLN A 27 -6.09 -7.58 13.18
C GLN A 27 -5.31 -6.81 14.25
N PHE A 28 -4.29 -6.04 13.88
CA PHE A 28 -3.55 -5.25 14.85
C PHE A 28 -4.38 -4.15 15.53
N ARG A 29 -5.39 -3.59 14.84
CA ARG A 29 -6.34 -2.65 15.45
C ARG A 29 -7.25 -3.34 16.46
N PHE A 30 -7.70 -4.57 16.16
CA PHE A 30 -8.45 -5.39 17.11
C PHE A 30 -7.61 -5.74 18.33
N ASP A 31 -6.36 -6.18 18.13
CA ASP A 31 -5.43 -6.46 19.23
C ASP A 31 -5.19 -5.19 20.07
N LEU A 32 -5.05 -4.03 19.41
CA LEU A 32 -4.83 -2.74 20.07
C LEU A 32 -6.02 -2.36 20.94
N SER A 33 -7.24 -2.55 20.41
CA SER A 33 -8.48 -2.33 21.15
C SER A 33 -8.64 -3.30 22.33
N SER A 34 -8.05 -4.49 22.25
CA SER A 34 -8.03 -5.47 23.35
C SER A 34 -7.03 -5.11 24.46
N GLY A 35 -6.26 -4.03 24.32
CA GLY A 35 -5.34 -3.53 25.35
C GLY A 35 -4.08 -4.37 25.54
N LYS A 36 -3.85 -5.39 24.72
CA LYS A 36 -2.70 -6.31 24.80
C LYS A 36 -1.52 -5.92 23.89
N VAL A 37 -1.55 -4.74 23.26
CA VAL A 37 -0.56 -4.41 22.22
C VAL A 37 0.68 -3.74 22.79
N LYS A 38 1.76 -4.53 22.85
CA LYS A 38 3.13 -4.04 23.06
C LYS A 38 3.75 -3.41 21.81
N ASN A 39 3.19 -3.68 20.61
CA ASN A 39 3.82 -3.38 19.32
C ASN A 39 3.05 -2.40 18.43
N VAL A 40 2.70 -1.22 18.95
CA VAL A 40 2.10 -0.12 18.13
C VAL A 40 3.01 0.29 16.95
N LYS A 41 4.33 0.07 17.09
CA LYS A 41 5.32 0.33 16.03
C LYS A 41 5.08 -0.49 14.76
N SER A 42 4.64 -1.75 14.87
CA SER A 42 4.39 -2.60 13.70
C SER A 42 3.18 -2.13 12.90
N ILE A 43 2.15 -1.60 13.56
CA ILE A 43 0.98 -0.98 12.93
C ILE A 43 1.41 0.20 12.06
N ARG A 44 2.26 1.07 12.61
CA ARG A 44 2.78 2.24 11.88
C ARG A 44 3.64 1.81 10.69
N ALA A 45 4.43 0.76 10.82
CA ALA A 45 5.22 0.19 9.72
C ALA A 45 4.33 -0.37 8.62
N ALA A 46 3.32 -1.19 8.96
CA ALA A 46 2.38 -1.76 8.00
C ALA A 46 1.59 -0.68 7.24
N ARG A 47 1.14 0.38 7.92
CA ARG A 47 0.50 1.53 7.28
C ARG A 47 1.41 2.23 6.27
N LYS A 48 2.69 2.40 6.61
CA LYS A 48 3.68 3.00 5.68
C LYS A 48 3.92 2.11 4.47
N ASP A 49 3.96 0.79 4.66
CA ASP A 49 4.15 -0.15 3.55
C ASP A 49 2.95 -0.16 2.59
N VAL A 50 1.71 -0.10 3.10
CA VAL A 50 0.51 0.09 2.25
C VAL A 50 0.57 1.40 1.46
N ALA A 51 0.95 2.51 2.11
CA ALA A 51 1.07 3.79 1.44
C ALA A 51 2.09 3.76 0.30
N ARG A 52 3.27 3.15 0.53
CA ARG A 52 4.30 2.99 -0.52
C ARG A 52 3.80 2.19 -1.71
N ILE A 53 3.06 1.10 -1.48
CA ILE A 53 2.48 0.28 -2.55
C ILE A 53 1.50 1.11 -3.38
N LEU A 54 0.59 1.84 -2.73
CA LEU A 54 -0.36 2.71 -3.40
C LEU A 54 0.33 3.82 -4.21
N THR A 55 1.41 4.42 -3.68
CA THR A 55 2.19 5.43 -4.40
C THR A 55 2.83 4.85 -5.66
N ILE A 56 3.46 3.68 -5.58
CA ILE A 56 4.08 3.03 -6.75
C ILE A 56 3.01 2.67 -7.80
N MET A 57 1.86 2.18 -7.34
CA MET A 57 0.75 1.87 -8.21
C MET A 57 0.23 3.12 -8.95
N ASN A 58 0.10 4.25 -8.23
CA ASN A 58 -0.28 5.53 -8.82
C ASN A 58 0.79 6.06 -9.78
N LEU A 59 2.09 5.97 -9.44
CA LEU A 59 3.18 6.35 -10.35
C LEU A 59 3.09 5.56 -11.67
N LYS A 60 2.90 4.25 -11.59
CA LYS A 60 2.75 3.35 -12.76
C LYS A 60 1.45 3.56 -13.55
N ASN A 61 0.43 4.18 -12.95
CA ASN A 61 -0.79 4.59 -13.64
C ASN A 61 -0.64 5.99 -14.26
N SER A 62 0.01 6.92 -13.58
CA SER A 62 0.26 8.28 -14.10
C SER A 62 1.14 8.28 -15.35
N SER A 63 2.04 7.30 -15.50
CA SER A 63 2.81 7.08 -16.72
C SER A 63 1.96 6.61 -17.90
N SER A 64 0.80 5.98 -17.67
CA SER A 64 -0.13 5.54 -18.72
C SER A 64 -1.26 6.55 -19.02
N VAL A 65 -1.50 7.52 -18.15
CA VAL A 65 -2.60 8.50 -18.30
C VAL A 65 -2.16 9.76 -19.07
N LYS A 66 -0.86 10.01 -19.24
CA LYS A 66 -0.33 11.17 -19.97
C LYS A 66 -0.61 11.17 -21.49
N SER A 67 -1.24 10.13 -22.04
CA SER A 67 -1.57 10.03 -23.47
C SER A 67 -3.06 10.22 -23.80
N THR A 68 -3.94 10.44 -22.82
CA THR A 68 -5.40 10.52 -23.06
C THR A 68 -6.07 11.84 -22.69
N GLU A 69 -5.31 12.86 -22.28
CA GLU A 69 -5.85 14.21 -22.02
C GLU A 69 -5.29 15.22 -23.02
N GLY A 70 -5.57 14.95 -24.29
CA GLY A 70 -5.60 15.96 -25.33
C GLY A 70 -7.06 16.30 -25.64
N GLY A 71 -7.51 17.48 -25.23
CA GLY A 71 -8.75 18.10 -25.71
C GLY A 71 -10.00 17.85 -24.86
N SER A 72 -10.37 18.85 -24.05
CA SER A 72 -11.53 19.71 -24.33
C SER A 72 -11.51 20.86 -23.31
N PHE A 73 -11.67 22.07 -23.84
CA PHE A 73 -11.60 23.37 -23.17
C PHE A 73 -12.50 23.51 -21.95
#